data_AF-A0A1G3G8S3-F1
#
_entry.id   AF-A0A1G3G8S3-F1
#
_cell.length_a   1.000
_cell.length_b   1.000
_cell.length_c   1.000
_cell.angle_alpha   90.00
_cell.angle_beta   90.00
_cell.angle_gamma   90.00
#
_symmetry.space_group_name_H-M   'P 1'
#
loop_
_entity.id
_entity.type
_entity.pdbx_description
1 polymer ?
#
loop_
_entity_poly.entity_id
_entity_poly.type
_entity_poly.pdbx_seq_one_letter_code
_entity_poly.pdbx_strand_id
1 'polypeptide(L)'
;MPDPSDQIAFALGRLAVLWRAGVWQAAVAEGLNPAQAEILGHLSRRGPVRQVDLAAALGVSAASLSDSVASLAAKGLVIRQPDPEDGRARRVGLSAAGQTIAERLAAASDALTAAVSDLPAAEAGSLLRVLTRLIRVLQEARAIPVQRMCATCAHFRPYAHADAARPHHCAFVDTAFGDAQLRLDCGEHEAAPAESAAAIWRRFEAA
;
A
#
# COMPACT_ATOMS: atom_id res chain seq x y z
N MET A 1 0.54 -23.76 26.16
CA MET A 1 1.00 -23.49 24.78
C MET A 1 0.76 -22.02 24.51
N PRO A 2 1.64 -21.33 23.76
CA PRO A 2 1.44 -19.91 23.47
C PRO A 2 0.18 -19.68 22.62
N ASP A 3 -0.49 -18.55 22.82
CA ASP A 3 -1.68 -18.16 22.05
C ASP A 3 -1.30 -17.93 20.57
N PRO A 4 -2.05 -18.49 19.60
CA PRO A 4 -1.76 -18.30 18.18
C PRO A 4 -1.75 -16.83 17.74
N SER A 5 -2.60 -15.98 18.33
CA SER A 5 -2.69 -14.56 18.00
C SER A 5 -1.42 -13.82 18.38
N ASP A 6 -0.89 -14.10 19.57
CA ASP A 6 0.38 -13.54 20.05
C ASP A 6 1.54 -13.94 19.14
N GLN A 7 1.56 -15.20 18.69
CA GLN A 7 2.60 -15.71 17.80
C GLN A 7 2.55 -15.06 16.41
N ILE A 8 1.35 -14.87 15.85
CA ILE A 8 1.17 -14.20 14.56
C ILE A 8 1.59 -12.73 14.68
N ALA A 9 1.14 -12.02 15.71
CA ALA A 9 1.51 -10.62 15.94
C ALA A 9 3.03 -10.46 16.10
N PHE A 10 3.66 -11.35 16.86
CA PHE A 10 5.12 -11.37 17.02
C PHE A 10 5.85 -11.63 15.69
N ALA A 11 5.39 -12.59 14.89
CA ALA A 11 5.97 -12.91 13.58
C ALA A 11 5.86 -11.72 12.62
N LEU A 12 4.69 -11.09 12.50
CA LEU A 12 4.48 -9.89 11.69
C LEU A 12 5.40 -8.74 12.15
N GLY A 13 5.56 -8.55 13.47
CA GLY A 13 6.48 -7.59 14.04
C GLY A 13 7.92 -7.82 13.62
N ARG A 14 8.40 -9.07 13.64
CA ARG A 14 9.76 -9.43 13.20
C ARG A 14 9.99 -9.15 11.72
N LEU A 15 9.04 -9.54 10.86
CA LEU A 15 9.13 -9.27 9.43
C LEU A 15 9.13 -7.75 9.15
N ALA A 16 8.30 -7.00 9.86
CA ALA A 16 8.25 -5.55 9.73
C ALA A 16 9.55 -4.86 10.18
N VAL A 17 10.23 -5.38 11.21
CA VAL A 17 11.56 -4.89 11.63
C VAL A 17 12.60 -5.15 10.54
N LEU A 18 12.65 -6.35 9.98
CA LEU A 18 13.57 -6.67 8.87
C LEU A 18 13.33 -5.74 7.67
N TRP A 19 12.06 -5.60 7.27
CA TRP A 19 11.66 -4.75 6.16
C TRP A 19 12.07 -3.28 6.39
N ARG A 20 11.76 -2.71 7.56
CA ARG A 20 12.14 -1.33 7.90
C ARG A 20 13.65 -1.14 7.96
N ALA A 21 14.40 -2.10 8.52
CA ALA A 21 15.84 -1.99 8.65
C ALA A 21 16.53 -1.85 7.29
N GLY A 22 16.12 -2.64 6.28
CA GLY A 22 16.64 -2.52 4.92
C GLY A 22 16.36 -1.15 4.30
N VAL A 23 15.11 -0.69 4.37
CA VAL A 23 14.72 0.64 3.84
C VAL A 23 15.47 1.77 4.54
N TRP A 24 15.62 1.71 5.87
CA TRP A 24 16.28 2.77 6.63
C TRP A 24 17.78 2.83 6.38
N GLN A 25 18.45 1.69 6.26
CA GLN A 25 19.87 1.66 5.90
C GLN A 25 20.12 2.29 4.53
N ALA A 26 19.29 1.95 3.54
CA ALA A 26 19.37 2.56 2.22
C ALA A 26 19.02 4.06 2.25
N ALA A 27 18.02 4.46 3.04
CA ALA A 27 17.65 5.86 3.21
C ALA A 27 18.79 6.70 3.81
N VAL A 28 19.46 6.21 4.84
CA VAL A 28 20.59 6.90 5.47
C VAL A 28 21.75 7.08 4.50
N ALA A 29 22.04 6.07 3.66
CA ALA A 29 23.07 6.17 2.62
C ALA A 29 22.77 7.27 1.58
N GLU A 30 21.48 7.54 1.34
CA GLU A 30 21.00 8.60 0.44
C GLU A 30 20.75 9.95 1.19
N GLY A 31 21.16 10.03 2.46
CA GLY A 31 20.98 11.22 3.30
C GLY A 31 19.52 11.53 3.63
N LEU A 32 18.64 10.52 3.64
CA LEU A 32 17.21 10.63 3.91
C LEU A 32 16.87 10.16 5.33
N ASN A 33 15.87 10.81 5.92
CA ASN A 33 15.23 10.29 7.14
C ASN A 33 14.09 9.30 6.78
N PRO A 34 13.56 8.55 7.77
CA PRO A 34 12.49 7.57 7.52
C PRO A 34 11.25 8.14 6.82
N ALA A 35 10.77 9.32 7.23
CA ALA A 35 9.58 9.93 6.65
C ALA A 35 9.81 10.34 5.18
N GLN A 36 11.01 10.81 4.85
CA GLN A 36 11.41 11.14 3.48
C GLN A 36 11.45 9.89 2.60
N ALA A 37 12.03 8.79 3.10
CA ALA A 37 12.04 7.51 2.39
C ALA A 37 10.63 6.97 2.15
N GLU A 38 9.74 7.11 3.14
CA GLU A 38 8.33 6.70 3.02
C GLU A 38 7.58 7.50 1.96
N ILE A 39 7.80 8.83 1.91
CA ILE A 39 7.25 9.70 0.86
C ILE A 39 7.74 9.24 -0.53
N LEU A 40 9.05 9.02 -0.71
CA LEU A 40 9.58 8.59 -2.00
C LEU A 40 9.00 7.24 -2.44
N GLY A 41 8.94 6.27 -1.51
CA GLY A 41 8.34 4.96 -1.78
C GLY A 41 6.85 5.07 -2.13
N HIS A 42 6.11 5.97 -1.48
CA HIS A 42 4.72 6.23 -1.79
C HIS A 42 4.55 6.82 -3.20
N LEU A 43 5.32 7.87 -3.52
CA LEU A 43 5.24 8.55 -4.82
C LEU A 43 5.70 7.66 -5.97
N SER A 44 6.66 6.76 -5.75
CA SER A 44 7.10 5.78 -6.75
C SER A 44 5.97 4.83 -7.14
N ARG A 45 5.18 4.36 -6.17
CA ARG A 45 4.04 3.45 -6.43
C ARG A 45 2.82 4.15 -7.01
N ARG A 46 2.59 5.43 -6.66
CA ARG A 46 1.33 6.13 -6.94
C ARG A 46 1.44 7.25 -7.96
N GLY A 47 2.65 7.64 -8.35
CA GLY A 47 2.89 8.82 -9.15
C GLY A 47 2.57 10.12 -8.38
N PRO A 48 2.38 11.24 -9.10
CA PRO A 48 2.10 12.53 -8.49
C PRO A 48 0.73 12.58 -7.79
N VAL A 49 0.71 12.95 -6.51
CA VAL A 49 -0.51 13.03 -5.67
C VAL A 49 -0.64 14.40 -5.01
N ARG A 50 -1.86 14.77 -4.60
CA ARG A 50 -2.05 15.99 -3.79
C ARG A 50 -1.38 15.80 -2.43
N GLN A 51 -0.75 16.84 -1.91
CA GLN A 51 -0.09 16.76 -0.60
C GLN A 51 -1.08 16.40 0.53
N VAL A 52 -2.32 16.87 0.47
CA VAL A 52 -3.34 16.52 1.46
C VAL A 52 -3.65 15.01 1.48
N ASP A 53 -3.71 14.40 0.30
CA ASP A 53 -3.98 12.96 0.16
C ASP A 53 -2.77 12.13 0.62
N LEU A 54 -1.56 12.62 0.32
CA LEU A 54 -0.33 12.01 0.79
C LEU A 54 -0.23 12.04 2.33
N ALA A 55 -0.60 13.16 2.96
CA ALA A 55 -0.58 13.30 4.42
C ALA A 55 -1.55 12.31 5.08
N ALA A 56 -2.77 12.24 4.54
CA ALA A 56 -3.79 11.30 4.99
C ALA A 56 -3.36 9.84 4.82
N ALA A 57 -2.75 9.51 3.68
CA ALA A 57 -2.30 8.14 3.40
C ALA A 57 -1.11 7.70 4.27
N LEU A 58 -0.24 8.63 4.67
CA LEU A 58 0.89 8.37 5.57
C LEU A 58 0.52 8.55 7.06
N GLY A 59 -0.68 9.04 7.38
CA GLY A 59 -1.10 9.28 8.76
C GLY A 59 -0.33 10.38 9.47
N VAL A 60 0.20 11.36 8.73
CA VAL A 60 0.99 12.49 9.28
C VAL A 60 0.24 13.81 9.15
N SER A 61 0.65 14.81 9.94
CA SER A 61 0.08 16.16 9.81
C SER A 61 0.47 16.83 8.49
N ALA A 62 -0.38 17.73 7.99
CA ALA A 62 -0.09 18.52 6.79
C ALA A 62 1.20 19.36 6.93
N ALA A 63 1.49 19.86 8.13
CA ALA A 63 2.72 20.60 8.43
C ALA A 63 3.95 19.70 8.30
N SER A 64 3.95 18.55 8.99
CA SER A 64 5.05 17.59 8.95
C SER A 64 5.33 17.06 7.54
N LEU A 65 4.27 16.83 6.74
CA LEU A 65 4.42 16.46 5.35
C LEU A 65 5.03 17.61 4.54
N SER A 66 4.52 18.83 4.69
CA SER A 66 4.98 20.01 3.94
C SER A 66 6.48 20.25 4.15
N ASP A 67 6.96 20.13 5.38
CA ASP A 67 8.37 20.24 5.75
C ASP A 67 9.21 19.15 5.08
N SER A 68 8.76 17.90 5.13
CA SER A 68 9.45 16.77 4.50
C SER A 68 9.52 16.92 2.99
N VAL A 69 8.43 17.33 2.35
CA VAL A 69 8.35 17.60 0.92
C VAL A 69 9.21 18.81 0.55
N ALA A 70 9.39 19.80 1.43
CA ALA A 70 10.25 20.96 1.17
C ALA A 70 11.73 20.55 1.17
N SER A 71 12.12 19.75 2.16
CA SER A 71 13.46 19.18 2.23
C SER A 71 13.76 18.28 1.02
N LEU A 72 12.83 17.42 0.62
CA LEU A 72 12.98 16.58 -0.58
C LEU A 72 13.07 17.40 -1.88
N ALA A 73 12.34 18.51 -1.98
CA ALA A 73 12.42 19.40 -3.13
C ALA A 73 13.76 20.13 -3.19
N ALA A 74 14.28 20.58 -2.04
CA ALA A 74 15.61 21.17 -1.93
C ALA A 74 16.73 20.16 -2.30
N LYS A 75 16.51 18.87 -2.04
CA LYS A 75 17.39 17.77 -2.50
C LYS A 75 17.20 17.42 -3.99
N GLY A 76 16.27 18.06 -4.70
CA GLY A 76 15.97 17.77 -6.11
C GLY A 76 15.26 16.44 -6.35
N LEU A 77 14.69 15.81 -5.32
CA LEU A 77 14.11 14.46 -5.41
C LEU A 77 12.61 14.48 -5.72
N VAL A 78 11.94 15.60 -5.46
CA VAL A 78 10.52 15.76 -5.79
C VAL A 78 10.28 17.07 -6.52
N ILE A 79 9.22 17.08 -7.33
CA ILE A 79 8.74 18.25 -8.07
C ILE A 79 7.35 18.60 -7.56
N ARG A 80 7.11 19.89 -7.33
CA ARG A 80 5.79 20.42 -6.93
C ARG A 80 5.14 21.10 -8.14
N GLN A 81 3.90 20.78 -8.41
CA GLN A 81 3.12 21.37 -9.50
C GLN A 81 1.76 21.84 -8.99
N PRO A 82 1.18 22.92 -9.56
CA PRO A 82 -0.23 23.24 -9.38
C PRO A 82 -1.09 22.03 -9.74
N ASP A 83 -2.17 21.81 -9.00
CA ASP A 83 -3.16 20.82 -9.44
C ASP A 83 -3.97 21.41 -10.61
N PRO A 84 -4.12 20.69 -11.73
CA PRO A 84 -4.86 21.18 -12.89
C PRO A 84 -6.36 21.36 -12.60
N GLU A 85 -6.91 20.66 -11.60
CA GLU A 85 -8.33 20.72 -11.24
C GLU A 85 -8.61 21.69 -10.08
N ASP A 86 -7.59 22.01 -9.27
CA ASP A 86 -7.69 22.98 -8.18
C ASP A 86 -6.39 23.78 -8.02
N GLY A 87 -6.34 24.99 -8.56
CA GLY A 87 -5.14 25.85 -8.51
C GLY A 87 -4.65 26.19 -7.09
N ARG A 88 -5.47 25.98 -6.05
CA ARG A 88 -5.07 26.14 -4.65
C ARG A 88 -4.37 24.90 -4.10
N ALA A 89 -4.60 23.73 -4.69
CA ALA A 89 -3.91 22.50 -4.35
C ALA A 89 -2.54 22.41 -5.04
N ARG A 90 -1.66 21.58 -4.47
CA ARG A 90 -0.34 21.26 -5.02
C ARG A 90 -0.19 19.76 -5.09
N ARG A 91 0.21 19.28 -6.26
CA ARG A 91 0.66 17.92 -6.46
C ARG A 91 2.16 17.84 -6.23
N VAL A 92 2.58 16.73 -5.63
CA VAL A 92 3.99 16.37 -5.48
C VAL A 92 4.22 15.05 -6.19
N GLY A 93 5.27 14.98 -7.01
CA GLY A 93 5.70 13.77 -7.69
C GLY A 93 7.22 13.63 -7.63
N LEU A 94 7.74 12.45 -7.97
CA LEU A 94 9.19 12.23 -8.05
C LEU A 94 9.80 12.98 -9.23
N SER A 95 11.01 13.49 -9.01
CA SER A 95 11.91 13.80 -10.13
C SER A 95 12.54 12.52 -10.67
N ALA A 96 13.28 12.60 -11.78
CA ALA A 96 14.05 11.46 -12.27
C ALA A 96 15.05 10.93 -11.21
N ALA A 97 15.74 11.83 -10.50
CA ALA A 97 16.63 11.46 -9.41
C ALA A 97 15.87 10.82 -8.22
N GLY A 98 14.70 11.37 -7.89
CA GLY A 98 13.82 10.79 -6.86
C GLY A 98 13.35 9.38 -7.21
N GLN A 99 13.04 9.13 -8.48
CA GLN A 99 12.64 7.82 -8.98
C GLN A 99 13.77 6.79 -8.80
N THR A 100 15.00 7.13 -9.22
CA THR A 100 16.17 6.25 -9.03
C THR A 100 16.43 5.93 -7.56
N ILE A 101 16.32 6.92 -6.68
CA ILE A 101 16.48 6.67 -5.23
C ILE A 101 15.35 5.78 -4.71
N ALA A 102 14.10 6.05 -5.08
CA ALA A 102 12.96 5.24 -4.63
C ALA A 102 13.09 3.76 -5.05
N GLU A 103 13.61 3.49 -6.25
CA GLU A 103 13.90 2.13 -6.72
C GLU A 103 14.97 1.44 -5.87
N ARG A 104 16.05 2.14 -5.49
CA ARG A 104 17.07 1.61 -4.57
C ARG A 104 16.50 1.32 -3.18
N LEU A 105 15.66 2.21 -2.67
CA LEU A 105 14.99 2.00 -1.39
C LEU A 105 14.07 0.78 -1.42
N ALA A 106 13.35 0.56 -2.52
CA ALA A 106 12.50 -0.61 -2.70
C ALA A 106 13.34 -1.89 -2.71
N ALA A 107 14.42 -1.90 -3.50
CA ALA A 107 15.33 -3.04 -3.62
C ALA A 107 15.97 -3.45 -2.28
N ALA A 108 16.20 -2.48 -1.38
CA ALA A 108 16.74 -2.75 -0.05
C ALA A 108 15.81 -3.59 0.85
N SER A 109 14.54 -3.76 0.46
CA SER A 109 13.56 -4.59 1.15
C SER A 109 13.24 -5.92 0.44
N ASP A 110 13.99 -6.24 -0.62
CA ASP A 110 13.70 -7.39 -1.50
C ASP A 110 13.81 -8.75 -0.80
N ALA A 111 14.55 -8.87 0.30
CA ALA A 111 14.69 -10.15 1.00
C ALA A 111 13.34 -10.74 1.46
N LEU A 112 12.42 -9.89 1.94
CA LEU A 112 11.08 -10.34 2.32
C LEU A 112 10.26 -10.74 1.09
N THR A 113 10.32 -9.95 0.02
CA THR A 113 9.65 -10.23 -1.24
C THR A 113 10.14 -11.53 -1.87
N ALA A 114 11.45 -11.78 -1.84
CA ALA A 114 12.07 -13.00 -2.33
C ALA A 114 11.60 -14.22 -1.54
N ALA A 115 11.63 -14.15 -0.20
CA ALA A 115 11.15 -15.23 0.65
C ALA A 115 9.66 -15.58 0.41
N VAL A 116 8.82 -14.58 0.14
CA VAL A 116 7.41 -14.79 -0.22
C VAL A 116 7.27 -15.36 -1.64
N SER A 117 8.15 -14.98 -2.56
CA SER A 117 8.12 -15.45 -3.96
C SER A 117 8.50 -16.93 -4.11
N ASP A 118 9.24 -17.47 -3.16
CA ASP A 118 9.59 -18.90 -3.10
C ASP A 118 8.43 -19.79 -2.60
N LEU A 119 7.35 -19.19 -2.08
CA LEU A 119 6.18 -19.94 -1.62
C LEU A 119 5.37 -20.50 -2.81
N PRO A 120 4.74 -21.68 -2.65
CA PRO A 120 3.74 -22.15 -3.59
C PRO A 120 2.63 -21.11 -3.78
N ALA A 121 2.17 -20.93 -5.02
CA ALA A 121 1.17 -19.90 -5.36
C ALA A 121 -0.11 -19.97 -4.50
N ALA A 122 -0.55 -21.17 -4.13
CA ALA A 122 -1.72 -21.37 -3.27
C ALA A 122 -1.49 -20.90 -1.82
N GLU A 123 -0.28 -21.08 -1.30
CA GLU A 123 0.12 -20.63 0.03
C GLU A 123 0.28 -19.10 0.06
N ALA A 124 0.97 -18.52 -0.93
CA ALA A 124 1.09 -17.08 -1.10
C ALA A 124 -0.28 -16.40 -1.23
N GLY A 125 -1.19 -16.98 -2.03
CA GLY A 125 -2.56 -16.50 -2.16
C GLY A 125 -3.32 -16.55 -0.84
N SER A 126 -3.25 -17.67 -0.12
CA SER A 126 -3.92 -17.80 1.19
C SER A 126 -3.37 -16.81 2.22
N LEU A 127 -2.06 -16.62 2.27
CA LEU A 127 -1.42 -15.62 3.13
C LEU A 127 -1.88 -14.20 2.76
N LEU A 128 -1.89 -13.85 1.48
CA LEU A 128 -2.32 -12.54 1.00
C LEU A 128 -3.81 -12.27 1.31
N ARG A 129 -4.68 -13.28 1.18
CA ARG A 129 -6.09 -13.19 1.57
C ARG A 129 -6.23 -12.88 3.06
N VAL A 130 -5.54 -13.61 3.93
CA VAL A 130 -5.58 -13.40 5.39
C VAL A 130 -5.03 -12.02 5.77
N LEU A 131 -3.90 -11.61 5.19
CA LEU A 131 -3.33 -10.27 5.42
C LEU A 131 -4.30 -9.17 4.97
N THR A 132 -4.93 -9.32 3.80
CA THR A 132 -5.95 -8.39 3.32
C THR A 132 -7.10 -8.27 4.33
N ARG A 133 -7.54 -9.39 4.89
CA ARG A 133 -8.60 -9.41 5.92
C ARG A 133 -8.17 -8.66 7.18
N LEU A 134 -6.97 -8.93 7.70
CA LEU A 134 -6.44 -8.26 8.90
C LEU A 134 -6.31 -6.74 8.71
N ILE A 135 -5.78 -6.30 7.57
CA ILE A 135 -5.65 -4.86 7.25
C ILE A 135 -7.04 -4.22 7.20
N ARG A 136 -8.03 -4.88 6.59
CA ARG A 136 -9.39 -4.35 6.50
C ARG A 136 -10.05 -4.21 7.88
N VAL A 137 -9.90 -5.19 8.77
CA VAL A 137 -10.39 -5.10 10.16
C VAL A 137 -9.77 -3.90 10.89
N LEU A 138 -8.45 -3.69 10.74
CA LEU A 138 -7.77 -2.54 11.33
C LEU A 138 -8.25 -1.20 10.76
N GLN A 139 -8.61 -1.16 9.47
CA GLN A 139 -9.22 0.03 8.84
C GLN A 139 -10.62 0.32 9.38
N GLU A 140 -11.45 -0.71 9.59
CA GLU A 140 -12.78 -0.55 10.20
C GLU A 140 -12.69 -0.05 11.64
N ALA A 141 -11.68 -0.51 12.38
CA ALA A 141 -11.35 0.00 13.71
C ALA A 141 -10.70 1.40 13.69
N ARG A 142 -10.43 1.98 12.51
CA ARG A 142 -9.70 3.25 12.32
C ARG A 142 -8.30 3.26 12.96
N ALA A 143 -7.69 2.09 13.11
CA ALA A 143 -6.33 1.94 13.62
C ALA A 143 -5.28 2.28 12.55
N ILE A 144 -5.62 2.15 11.26
CA ILE A 144 -4.77 2.51 10.13
C ILE A 144 -5.59 3.20 9.01
N PRO A 145 -4.96 4.01 8.14
CA PRO A 145 -5.64 4.62 7.00
C PRO A 145 -6.20 3.59 6.00
N VAL A 146 -7.28 3.97 5.32
CA VAL A 146 -7.84 3.17 4.21
C VAL A 146 -6.87 3.20 3.03
N GLN A 147 -6.57 2.01 2.50
CA GLN A 147 -5.71 1.81 1.33
C GLN A 147 -6.53 1.45 0.08
N ARG A 148 -5.91 1.59 -1.08
CA ARG A 148 -6.48 1.29 -2.41
C ARG A 148 -6.52 -0.20 -2.70
N MET A 149 -7.14 -0.98 -1.82
CA MET A 149 -7.15 -2.44 -1.90
C MET A 149 -8.40 -2.98 -2.61
N CYS A 150 -8.33 -4.22 -3.13
CA CYS A 150 -9.49 -4.89 -3.70
C CYS A 150 -10.69 -4.88 -2.74
N ALA A 151 -10.48 -5.19 -1.45
CA ALA A 151 -11.55 -5.25 -0.45
C ALA A 151 -12.24 -3.90 -0.16
N THR A 152 -11.71 -2.77 -0.63
CA THR A 152 -12.32 -1.44 -0.50
C THR A 152 -12.70 -0.83 -1.86
N CYS A 153 -12.59 -1.60 -2.94
CA CYS A 153 -12.78 -1.13 -4.31
C CYS A 153 -14.22 -1.32 -4.80
N ALA A 154 -14.79 -0.32 -5.47
CA ALA A 154 -16.10 -0.36 -6.11
C ALA A 154 -16.19 -1.40 -7.25
N HIS A 155 -15.05 -1.79 -7.83
CA HIS A 155 -14.99 -2.77 -8.93
C HIS A 155 -14.81 -4.22 -8.46
N PHE A 156 -14.48 -4.44 -7.19
CA PHE A 156 -14.19 -5.79 -6.70
C PHE A 156 -15.46 -6.60 -6.48
N ARG A 157 -15.48 -7.82 -7.00
CA ARG A 157 -16.57 -8.79 -6.83
C ARG A 157 -15.96 -10.07 -6.25
N PRO A 158 -15.90 -10.21 -4.92
CA PRO A 158 -15.30 -11.40 -4.31
C PRO A 158 -16.16 -12.63 -4.57
N TYR A 159 -15.55 -13.79 -4.88
CA TYR A 159 -16.27 -15.07 -5.07
C TYR A 159 -17.41 -14.99 -6.11
N ALA A 160 -17.21 -14.20 -7.18
CA ALA A 160 -18.13 -14.08 -8.31
C ALA A 160 -18.16 -15.33 -9.21
N HIS A 161 -17.11 -16.15 -9.16
CA HIS A 161 -16.97 -17.35 -9.99
C HIS A 161 -16.88 -18.63 -9.15
N ALA A 162 -17.36 -19.74 -9.71
CA ALA A 162 -17.29 -21.06 -9.09
C ALA A 162 -15.88 -21.70 -9.19
N ASP A 163 -15.02 -21.18 -10.07
CA ASP A 163 -13.63 -21.62 -10.21
C ASP A 163 -12.84 -21.23 -8.94
N ALA A 164 -12.47 -22.22 -8.14
CA ALA A 164 -11.73 -22.01 -6.89
C ALA A 164 -10.34 -21.40 -7.10
N ALA A 165 -9.74 -21.52 -8.29
CA ALA A 165 -8.47 -20.88 -8.60
C ALA A 165 -8.62 -19.40 -8.98
N ARG A 166 -9.81 -18.99 -9.45
CA ARG A 166 -10.13 -17.62 -9.85
C ARG A 166 -11.51 -17.19 -9.37
N PRO A 167 -11.77 -17.20 -8.05
CA PRO A 167 -13.10 -16.94 -7.53
C PRO A 167 -13.51 -15.48 -7.65
N HIS A 168 -12.58 -14.52 -7.73
CA HIS A 168 -12.89 -13.10 -7.73
C HIS A 168 -13.01 -12.53 -9.14
N HIS A 169 -13.70 -11.39 -9.28
CA HIS A 169 -13.75 -10.61 -10.52
C HIS A 169 -13.43 -9.14 -10.25
N CYS A 170 -12.71 -8.52 -11.19
CA CYS A 170 -12.50 -7.07 -11.22
C CYS A 170 -13.31 -6.48 -12.36
N ALA A 171 -14.32 -5.67 -12.05
CA ALA A 171 -15.18 -5.05 -13.05
C ALA A 171 -14.50 -3.95 -13.88
N PHE A 172 -13.34 -3.44 -13.45
CA PHE A 172 -12.59 -2.42 -14.21
C PHE A 172 -11.82 -3.03 -15.39
N VAL A 173 -11.04 -4.09 -15.14
CA VAL A 173 -10.31 -4.82 -16.19
C VAL A 173 -11.12 -5.96 -16.80
N ASP A 174 -12.34 -6.17 -16.30
CA ASP A 174 -13.27 -7.25 -16.68
C ASP A 174 -12.61 -8.64 -16.72
N THR A 175 -12.01 -9.06 -15.60
CA THR A 175 -11.26 -10.34 -15.54
C THR A 175 -11.44 -11.06 -14.21
N ALA A 176 -11.53 -12.39 -14.29
CA ALA A 176 -11.52 -13.31 -13.15
C ALA A 176 -10.10 -13.54 -12.62
N PHE A 177 -9.91 -13.56 -11.30
CA PHE A 177 -8.59 -13.72 -10.68
C PHE A 177 -8.64 -14.42 -9.31
N GLY A 178 -7.48 -14.94 -8.88
CA GLY A 178 -7.30 -15.67 -7.63
C GLY A 178 -6.77 -14.83 -6.48
N ASP A 179 -6.67 -15.41 -5.29
CA ASP A 179 -6.18 -14.70 -4.10
C ASP A 179 -4.75 -14.17 -4.27
N ALA A 180 -3.91 -14.88 -5.02
CA ALA A 180 -2.53 -14.47 -5.30
C ALA A 180 -2.43 -13.18 -6.13
N GLN A 181 -3.52 -12.75 -6.77
CA GLN A 181 -3.60 -11.53 -7.56
C GLN A 181 -4.37 -10.39 -6.85
N LEU A 182 -4.76 -10.56 -5.58
CA LEU A 182 -5.32 -9.48 -4.78
C LEU A 182 -4.36 -8.29 -4.72
N ARG A 183 -4.91 -7.07 -4.75
CA ARG A 183 -4.15 -5.83 -4.69
C ARG A 183 -4.36 -5.16 -3.33
N LEU A 184 -3.27 -4.80 -2.66
CA LEU A 184 -3.28 -3.95 -1.46
C LEU A 184 -3.06 -2.46 -1.82
N ASP A 185 -2.56 -2.18 -3.02
CA ASP A 185 -2.45 -0.83 -3.58
C ASP A 185 -2.65 -0.91 -5.11
N CYS A 186 -3.89 -0.68 -5.57
CA CYS A 186 -4.27 -0.72 -6.97
C CYS A 186 -4.35 0.70 -7.55
N GLY A 187 -3.78 0.92 -8.75
CA GLY A 187 -3.87 2.18 -9.48
C GLY A 187 -5.30 2.50 -9.94
N GLU A 188 -6.06 1.46 -10.29
CA GLU A 188 -7.44 1.53 -10.79
C GLU A 188 -8.48 1.44 -9.66
N HIS A 189 -8.07 1.75 -8.43
CA HIS A 189 -8.98 1.69 -7.29
C HIS A 189 -9.96 2.87 -7.32
N GLU A 190 -11.24 2.55 -7.20
CA GLU A 190 -12.30 3.49 -6.88
C GLU A 190 -12.91 3.11 -5.53
N ALA A 191 -13.05 4.06 -4.60
CA ALA A 191 -13.58 3.76 -3.28
C ALA A 191 -15.06 3.31 -3.37
N ALA A 192 -15.37 2.14 -2.83
CA ALA A 192 -16.76 1.67 -2.78
C ALA A 192 -17.62 2.60 -1.88
N PRO A 193 -18.84 2.98 -2.32
CA PRO A 193 -19.81 3.64 -1.44
C PRO A 193 -20.08 2.80 -0.20
N ALA A 194 -20.35 3.44 0.96
CA ALA A 194 -20.39 2.76 2.26
C ALA A 194 -21.29 1.50 2.28
N GLU A 195 -22.46 1.55 1.66
CA GLU A 195 -23.38 0.41 1.56
C GLU A 195 -22.78 -0.77 0.77
N SER A 196 -22.20 -0.46 -0.40
CA SER A 196 -21.55 -1.45 -1.25
C SER A 196 -20.27 -2.00 -0.61
N ALA A 197 -19.51 -1.15 0.08
CA ALA A 197 -18.30 -1.56 0.79
C ALA A 197 -18.61 -2.61 1.87
N ALA A 198 -19.69 -2.43 2.65
CA ALA A 198 -20.12 -3.39 3.65
C ALA A 198 -20.59 -4.72 3.03
N ALA A 199 -21.25 -4.68 1.87
CA ALA A 199 -21.66 -5.89 1.16
C ALA A 199 -20.46 -6.65 0.55
N ILE A 200 -19.53 -5.94 -0.09
CA ILE A 200 -18.28 -6.50 -0.62
C ILE A 200 -17.49 -7.16 0.50
N TRP A 201 -17.33 -6.46 1.61
CA TRP A 201 -16.57 -6.96 2.74
C TRP A 201 -17.20 -8.21 3.36
N ARG A 202 -18.50 -8.20 3.66
CA ARG A 202 -19.20 -9.39 4.18
C ARG A 202 -19.03 -10.60 3.27
N ARG A 203 -19.09 -10.41 1.95
CA ARG A 203 -18.89 -11.50 0.98
C ARG A 203 -17.44 -11.98 0.94
N PHE A 204 -16.46 -11.09 1.08
CA PHE A 204 -15.05 -11.46 1.11
C PHE A 204 -14.65 -12.17 2.42
N GLU A 205 -15.26 -11.78 3.54
CA GLU A 205 -14.99 -12.38 4.86
C GLU A 205 -15.62 -13.77 5.04
N ALA A 206 -16.74 -14.05 4.37
CA ALA A 206 -17.54 -15.26 4.58
C ALA A 206 -16.97 -16.56 3.95
N ALA A 207 -15.76 -16.51 3.39
CA ALA A 207 -15.10 -17.62 2.68
C ALA A 207 -13.73 -17.94 3.26
#